data_AF-A0A2M7MM61-F1
#
_entry.id   AF-A0A2M7MM61-F1
#
_cell.length_a   1.000
_cell.length_b   1.000
_cell.length_c   1.000
_cell.angle_alpha   90.00
_cell.angle_beta   90.00
_cell.angle_gamma   90.00
#
_symmetry.space_group_name_H-M   'P 1'
#
loop_
_entity.id
_entity.type
_entity.pdbx_description
1 polymer ?
#
loop_
_entity_poly.entity_id
_entity_poly.type
_entity_poly.pdbx_seq_one_letter_code
_entity_poly.pdbx_strand_id
1 'polypeptide(L)' 'GAEAVGPINQGLKKPFFDLSRGCSVDDIVNTAAIACLMA' A
#
# COMPACT_ATOMS: atom_id res chain seq x y z
N GLY A 1 14.38 13.37 7.98
CA GLY A 1 12.92 13.37 7.86
C GLY A 1 12.43 11.94 7.83
N ALA A 2 11.12 11.71 7.85
CA ALA A 2 10.52 10.38 7.70
C ALA A 2 9.95 10.20 6.29
N GLU A 3 9.91 8.95 5.82
CA GLU A 3 9.25 8.56 4.57
C GLU A 3 7.80 8.17 4.86
N ALA A 4 6.89 8.55 3.97
CA ALA A 4 5.48 8.23 4.08
C ALA A 4 5.10 7.16 3.05
N VAL A 5 4.58 6.02 3.52
CA VAL A 5 4.10 4.91 2.67
C VAL A 5 2.58 4.76 2.87
N GLY A 6 1.81 4.78 1.79
CA GLY A 6 0.35 4.65 1.84
C GLY A 6 -0.38 5.49 0.79
N PRO A 7 -1.72 5.50 0.81
CA PRO A 7 -2.63 5.18 1.92
C PRO A 7 -2.87 3.68 2.16
N ILE A 8 -3.04 3.27 3.43
CA ILE A 8 -3.32 1.89 3.85
C ILE A 8 -4.73 1.78 4.43
N ASN A 9 -5.61 1.04 3.76
CA ASN A 9 -6.99 0.79 4.19
C ASN A 9 -7.07 -0.37 5.20
N GLN A 10 -7.81 -0.19 6.29
CA GLN A 10 -7.96 -1.22 7.33
C GLN A 10 -9.42 -1.58 7.55
N GLY A 11 -9.68 -2.79 8.07
CA GLY A 11 -11.02 -3.25 8.44
C GLY A 11 -11.83 -3.95 7.32
N LEU A 12 -11.25 -4.15 6.14
CA LEU A 12 -11.88 -4.91 5.06
C LEU A 12 -11.71 -6.42 5.26
N LYS A 13 -12.62 -7.23 4.67
CA LYS A 13 -12.55 -8.71 4.72
C LYS A 13 -11.28 -9.27 4.06
N LYS A 14 -10.71 -8.54 3.09
CA LYS A 14 -9.46 -8.86 2.40
C LYS A 14 -8.68 -7.56 2.16
N PRO A 15 -7.34 -7.59 2.10
CA PRO A 15 -6.54 -6.41 1.80
C PRO A 15 -6.91 -5.79 0.46
N PHE A 16 -7.07 -4.48 0.45
CA PHE A 16 -7.28 -3.69 -0.75
C PHE A 16 -6.72 -2.30 -0.52
N PHE A 17 -5.75 -1.91 -1.34
CA PHE A 17 -5.13 -0.59 -1.31
C PHE A 17 -5.25 0.06 -2.67
N ASP A 18 -5.52 1.36 -2.67
CA ASP A 18 -5.51 2.16 -3.88
C ASP A 18 -4.15 2.86 -4.00
N LEU A 19 -3.68 3.01 -5.23
CA LEU A 19 -2.43 3.68 -5.52
C LEU A 19 -2.70 5.03 -6.16
N SER A 20 -1.92 6.03 -5.75
CA SER A 20 -1.93 7.32 -6.41
C SER A 20 -1.54 7.17 -7.89
N ARG A 21 -2.22 7.89 -8.78
CA ARG A 21 -1.84 7.96 -10.19
C ARG A 21 -0.41 8.50 -10.32
N GLY A 22 0.42 7.84 -11.13
CA GLY A 22 1.81 8.24 -11.32
C GLY A 22 2.73 7.90 -10.14
N CYS A 23 2.31 7.02 -9.23
CA CYS A 23 3.18 6.51 -8.17
C CYS A 23 4.44 5.82 -8.73
N SER A 24 5.46 5.74 -7.89
CA SER A 24 6.72 5.09 -8.23
C SER A 24 6.57 3.56 -8.26
N VAL A 25 7.53 2.88 -8.88
CA VAL A 25 7.61 1.41 -8.79
C VAL A 25 7.79 0.97 -7.35
N ASP A 26 8.53 1.74 -6.54
CA ASP A 26 8.75 1.43 -5.13
C ASP A 26 7.45 1.52 -4.33
N ASP A 27 6.58 2.50 -4.61
CA ASP A 27 5.24 2.58 -4.00
C ASP A 27 4.42 1.33 -4.31
N ILE A 28 4.44 0.85 -5.57
CA ILE A 28 3.73 -0.35 -5.98
C ILE A 28 4.22 -1.57 -5.19
N VAL A 29 5.56 -1.75 -5.12
CA VAL A 29 6.18 -2.90 -4.45
C VAL A 29 5.90 -2.87 -2.94
N ASN A 30 6.07 -1.71 -2.30
CA ASN A 30 5.85 -1.56 -0.88
C ASN A 30 4.38 -1.80 -0.52
N THR A 31 3.43 -1.21 -1.26
CA THR A 31 1.99 -1.44 -1.04
C THR A 31 1.60 -2.89 -1.28
N ALA A 32 2.17 -3.56 -2.30
CA ALA A 32 1.93 -4.98 -2.54
C ALA A 32 2.47 -5.87 -1.42
N ALA A 33 3.68 -5.59 -0.92
CA ALA A 33 4.27 -6.32 0.20
C ALA A 33 3.40 -6.18 1.48
N ILE A 34 2.91 -4.97 1.76
CA ILE A 34 1.97 -4.72 2.86
C ILE A 34 0.65 -5.49 2.64
N ALA A 35 0.13 -5.55 1.41
CA ALA A 35 -1.10 -6.29 1.10
C ALA A 35 -0.94 -7.78 1.35
N CYS A 36 0.20 -8.36 0.96
CA CYS A 36 0.51 -9.76 1.24
C CYS A 36 0.62 -10.04 2.74
N LEU A 37 1.20 -9.10 3.51
CA LEU A 37 1.33 -9.25 4.97
C LEU A 37 -0.01 -9.15 5.71
N MET A 38 -0.93 -8.32 5.22
CA MET A 38 -2.24 -8.09 5.83
C MET A 38 -3.31 -9.12 5.41
N ALA A 39 -2.97 -10.04 4.51
CA ALA A 39 -3.88 -11.04 3.96
C ALA A 39 -4.32 -12.10 4.97
#